data_AF-A0A849L413-F1
#
_entry.id   AF-A0A849L413-F1
#
_cell.length_a   1.000
_cell.length_b   1.000
_cell.length_c   1.000
_cell.angle_alpha   90.00
_cell.angle_beta   90.00
_cell.angle_gamma   90.00
#
_symmetry.space_group_name_H-M   'P 1'
#
loop_
_entity.id
_entity.type
_entity.pdbx_description
1 polymer ?
#
loop_
_entity_poly.entity_id
_entity_poly.type
_entity_poly.pdbx_seq_one_letter_code
_entity_poly.pdbx_strand_id
1 'polypeptide(L)'
;MKLAYTYEDHHSAGAEWDRFELKEWLTDVFEAPAVKIAPRCTPDIRKHVETEFLKEGWALNVNLDQAHGLSVFAMQDDLAFQLQTGNMSRAPYDLLKLQYLFQSQKIEAAGLALPTREAAKTIGDNIANAERVIKELELFDRVITVPILVVAFE
;
A
#
# COMPACT_ATOMS: atom_id res chain seq x y z
N MET A 1 -5.15 15.35 2.37
CA MET A 1 -4.25 14.25 2.02
C MET A 1 -3.66 14.67 0.72
N LYS A 2 -2.35 14.57 0.64
CA LYS A 2 -1.57 15.00 -0.50
C LYS A 2 -0.54 13.92 -0.76
N LEU A 3 -0.24 13.63 -2.01
CA LEU A 3 0.87 12.77 -2.35
C LEU A 3 2.16 13.49 -1.94
N ALA A 4 3.03 12.78 -1.22
CA ALA A 4 4.34 13.28 -0.84
C ALA A 4 5.39 12.83 -1.86
N TYR A 5 5.48 11.51 -2.09
CA TYR A 5 6.40 10.90 -3.05
C TYR A 5 6.05 9.43 -3.31
N THR A 6 6.61 8.87 -4.37
CA THR A 6 6.62 7.43 -4.63
C THR A 6 8.03 6.87 -4.45
N TYR A 7 8.12 5.58 -4.10
CA TYR A 7 9.37 4.82 -4.19
C TYR A 7 9.13 3.61 -5.09
N GLU A 8 9.90 3.58 -6.18
CA GLU A 8 9.58 2.78 -7.37
C GLU A 8 10.66 1.74 -7.70
N ASP A 9 11.83 1.87 -7.08
CA ASP A 9 13.03 1.12 -7.46
C ASP A 9 12.99 -0.35 -6.99
N HIS A 10 12.16 -0.67 -6.01
CA HIS A 10 12.06 -2.04 -5.46
C HIS A 10 11.64 -3.04 -6.53
N HIS A 11 12.60 -3.86 -6.99
CA HIS A 11 12.45 -4.78 -8.12
C HIS A 11 11.77 -4.15 -9.34
N SER A 12 12.10 -2.89 -9.66
CA SER A 12 11.54 -2.14 -10.78
C SER A 12 10.01 -1.97 -10.75
N ALA A 13 9.43 -1.88 -9.55
CA ALA A 13 7.99 -1.73 -9.37
C ALA A 13 7.36 -0.58 -10.15
N GLY A 14 8.07 0.54 -10.33
CA GLY A 14 7.59 1.64 -11.18
C GLY A 14 7.25 1.18 -12.59
N ALA A 15 8.14 0.40 -13.21
CA ALA A 15 7.96 -0.12 -14.57
C ALA A 15 6.79 -1.10 -14.66
N GLU A 16 6.57 -1.92 -13.62
CA GLU A 16 5.42 -2.80 -13.55
C GLU A 16 4.12 -2.00 -13.50
N TRP A 17 4.03 -1.02 -12.61
CA TRP A 17 2.85 -0.16 -12.49
C TRP A 17 2.59 0.71 -13.73
N ASP A 18 3.65 1.12 -14.44
CA ASP A 18 3.55 1.78 -15.75
C ASP A 18 3.03 0.82 -16.82
N ARG A 19 3.46 -0.46 -16.83
CA ARG A 19 2.97 -1.51 -17.75
C ARG A 19 1.47 -1.78 -17.57
N PHE A 20 0.96 -1.68 -16.35
CA PHE A 20 -0.47 -1.81 -16.05
C PHE A 20 -1.27 -0.51 -16.30
N GLU A 21 -0.61 0.60 -16.65
CA GLU A 21 -1.24 1.92 -16.89
C GLU A 21 -2.04 2.47 -15.68
N LEU A 22 -1.76 1.97 -14.46
CA LEU A 22 -2.51 2.32 -13.23
C LEU A 22 -1.74 3.22 -12.27
N LYS A 23 -0.48 3.54 -12.57
CA LYS A 23 0.38 4.34 -11.68
C LYS A 23 -0.16 5.74 -11.44
N GLU A 24 -0.49 6.46 -12.51
CA GLU A 24 -1.00 7.83 -12.44
C GLU A 24 -2.31 7.89 -11.64
N TRP A 25 -3.24 6.99 -11.98
CA TRP A 25 -4.48 6.82 -11.22
C TRP A 25 -4.22 6.56 -9.74
N LEU A 26 -3.30 5.64 -9.41
CA LEU A 26 -3.01 5.32 -8.02
C LEU A 26 -2.46 6.55 -7.27
N THR A 27 -1.56 7.32 -7.88
CA THR A 27 -1.02 8.54 -7.27
C THR A 27 -2.10 9.59 -7.05
N ASP A 28 -3.06 9.73 -7.98
CA ASP A 28 -4.18 10.66 -7.88
C ASP A 28 -5.13 10.32 -6.72
N VAL A 29 -5.31 9.03 -6.40
CA VAL A 29 -6.09 8.61 -5.21
C VAL A 29 -5.54 9.25 -3.93
N PHE A 30 -4.23 9.50 -3.86
CA PHE A 30 -3.57 10.10 -2.71
C PHE A 30 -3.46 11.63 -2.78
N GLU A 31 -3.88 12.26 -3.88
CA GLU A 31 -4.08 13.71 -4.03
C GLU A 31 -5.51 14.12 -3.68
N ALA A 32 -5.90 13.87 -2.42
CA ALA A 32 -7.26 14.13 -1.91
C ALA A 32 -7.27 15.20 -0.81
N PRO A 33 -7.28 16.51 -1.15
CA PRO A 33 -7.20 17.59 -0.16
C PRO A 33 -8.41 17.62 0.81
N ALA A 34 -9.53 17.03 0.42
CA ALA A 34 -10.71 16.89 1.28
C ALA A 34 -10.48 15.98 2.50
N VAL A 35 -9.58 14.99 2.39
CA VAL A 35 -9.25 14.04 3.47
C VAL A 35 -8.16 14.63 4.35
N LYS A 36 -8.49 15.26 5.48
CA LYS A 36 -7.46 15.95 6.30
C LYS A 36 -6.63 14.96 7.11
N ILE A 37 -5.30 15.07 7.03
CA ILE A 37 -4.39 14.37 7.95
C ILE A 37 -4.44 15.07 9.31
N ALA A 38 -4.99 14.36 10.28
CA ALA A 38 -5.24 14.84 11.62
C ALA A 38 -5.27 13.65 12.59
N PRO A 39 -5.22 13.87 13.91
CA PRO A 39 -5.31 12.79 14.88
C PRO A 39 -6.53 11.90 14.62
N ARG A 40 -6.29 10.58 14.52
CA ARG A 40 -7.32 9.54 14.34
C ARG A 40 -8.12 9.62 13.02
N CYS A 41 -7.58 10.23 11.97
CA CYS A 41 -8.23 10.30 10.64
C CYS A 41 -8.16 9.01 9.80
N THR A 42 -7.66 7.91 10.37
CA THR A 42 -7.47 6.64 9.64
C THR A 42 -8.77 6.06 9.04
N PRO A 43 -9.96 6.18 9.66
CA PRO A 43 -11.20 5.72 9.04
C PRO A 43 -11.57 6.54 7.80
N ASP A 44 -11.31 7.84 7.79
CA ASP A 44 -11.62 8.73 6.67
C ASP A 44 -10.71 8.45 5.47
N ILE A 45 -9.41 8.25 5.73
CA ILE A 45 -8.44 7.82 4.70
C ILE A 45 -8.88 6.49 4.10
N ARG A 46 -9.16 5.50 4.96
CA ARG A 46 -9.60 4.17 4.51
C ARG A 46 -10.85 4.26 3.65
N LYS A 47 -11.87 4.99 4.10
CA LYS A 47 -13.13 5.14 3.37
C LYS A 47 -12.94 5.78 2.00
N HIS A 48 -12.10 6.82 1.91
CA HIS A 48 -11.74 7.45 0.63
C HIS A 48 -11.10 6.45 -0.32
N VAL A 49 -10.04 5.77 0.12
CA VAL A 49 -9.30 4.81 -0.71
C VAL A 49 -10.21 3.62 -1.11
N GLU A 50 -11.01 3.07 -0.19
CA GLU A 50 -11.99 2.02 -0.52
C GLU A 50 -12.97 2.47 -1.60
N THR A 51 -13.42 3.73 -1.55
CA THR A 51 -14.35 4.29 -2.55
C THR A 51 -13.70 4.42 -3.92
N GLU A 52 -12.47 4.93 -4.02
CA GLU A 52 -11.78 5.08 -5.30
C GLU A 52 -11.42 3.72 -5.92
N PHE A 53 -10.95 2.77 -5.10
CA PHE A 53 -10.66 1.41 -5.56
C PHE A 53 -11.91 0.69 -6.08
N LEU A 54 -13.06 0.83 -5.40
CA LEU A 54 -14.31 0.25 -5.88
C LEU A 54 -14.80 0.88 -7.19
N LYS A 55 -14.61 2.19 -7.37
CA LYS A 55 -14.99 2.88 -8.62
C LYS A 55 -14.15 2.40 -9.80
N GLU A 56 -12.87 2.12 -9.57
CA GLU A 56 -11.96 1.58 -10.57
C GLU A 56 -12.17 0.07 -10.82
N GLY A 57 -13.00 -0.59 -10.01
CA GLY A 57 -13.37 -2.00 -10.20
C GLY A 57 -12.50 -2.99 -9.42
N TRP A 58 -11.70 -2.53 -8.46
CA TRP A 58 -10.92 -3.41 -7.59
C TRP A 58 -11.81 -4.18 -6.62
N ALA A 59 -11.48 -5.46 -6.40
CA ALA A 59 -12.08 -6.25 -5.33
C ALA A 59 -11.44 -5.86 -3.99
N LEU A 60 -12.24 -5.44 -3.01
CA LEU A 60 -11.77 -5.09 -1.67
C LEU A 60 -11.72 -6.30 -0.72
N ASN A 61 -10.85 -6.23 0.28
CA ASN A 61 -10.71 -7.19 1.38
C ASN A 61 -10.62 -8.65 0.89
N VAL A 62 -9.84 -8.89 -0.16
CA VAL A 62 -9.70 -10.20 -0.78
C VAL A 62 -8.98 -11.15 0.16
N ASN A 63 -9.61 -12.27 0.49
CA ASN A 63 -9.04 -13.28 1.38
C ASN A 63 -7.93 -14.05 0.66
N LEU A 64 -6.76 -14.13 1.31
CA LEU A 64 -5.63 -14.92 0.83
C LEU A 64 -5.87 -16.42 1.03
N ASP A 65 -6.46 -16.78 2.18
CA ASP A 65 -6.75 -18.14 2.58
C ASP A 65 -7.95 -18.18 3.54
N GLN A 66 -8.87 -19.14 3.32
CA GLN A 66 -10.11 -19.25 4.10
C GLN A 66 -9.88 -19.74 5.54
N ALA A 67 -8.79 -20.45 5.83
CA ALA A 67 -8.54 -21.00 7.16
C ALA A 67 -7.87 -19.99 8.11
N HIS A 68 -7.12 -19.02 7.57
CA HIS A 68 -6.31 -18.10 8.36
C HIS A 68 -6.91 -16.69 8.51
N GLY A 69 -8.00 -16.38 7.79
CA GLY A 69 -8.71 -15.10 7.90
C GLY A 69 -7.87 -13.89 7.48
N LEU A 70 -6.88 -14.11 6.60
CA LEU A 70 -5.97 -13.07 6.12
C LEU A 70 -6.53 -12.46 4.86
N SER A 71 -6.55 -11.12 4.80
CA SER A 71 -6.93 -10.38 3.61
C SER A 71 -5.88 -9.36 3.20
N VAL A 72 -5.87 -9.06 1.90
CA VAL A 72 -5.21 -7.91 1.31
C VAL A 72 -6.26 -6.83 1.08
N PHE A 73 -5.85 -5.56 1.15
CA PHE A 73 -6.80 -4.45 1.10
C PHE A 73 -7.59 -4.43 -0.21
N ALA A 74 -6.91 -4.60 -1.35
CA ALA A 74 -7.57 -4.72 -2.64
C ALA A 74 -6.75 -5.57 -3.63
N MET A 75 -7.43 -6.17 -4.61
CA MET A 75 -6.81 -6.81 -5.76
C MET A 75 -7.59 -6.52 -7.04
N GLN A 76 -6.88 -6.41 -8.15
CA GLN A 76 -7.42 -6.36 -9.50
C GLN A 76 -6.43 -7.05 -10.42
N ASP A 77 -6.93 -8.00 -11.22
CA ASP A 77 -6.10 -8.81 -12.13
C ASP A 77 -4.86 -9.37 -11.41
N ASP A 78 -3.66 -9.10 -11.95
CA ASP A 78 -2.38 -9.53 -11.39
C ASP A 78 -1.74 -8.47 -10.46
N LEU A 79 -2.53 -7.57 -9.88
CA LEU A 79 -2.08 -6.57 -8.92
C LEU A 79 -2.74 -6.75 -7.55
N ALA A 80 -1.94 -6.50 -6.51
CA ALA A 80 -2.43 -6.33 -5.15
C ALA A 80 -2.11 -4.94 -4.63
N PHE A 81 -2.99 -4.41 -3.79
CA PHE A 81 -2.78 -3.15 -3.12
C PHE A 81 -3.01 -3.28 -1.62
N GLN A 82 -2.17 -2.63 -0.83
CA GLN A 82 -2.27 -2.57 0.61
C GLN A 82 -2.22 -1.12 1.10
N LEU A 83 -3.25 -0.71 1.83
CA LEU A 83 -3.23 0.51 2.62
C LEU A 83 -2.82 0.17 4.06
N GLN A 84 -1.78 0.82 4.57
CA GLN A 84 -1.32 0.65 5.94
C GLN A 84 -1.28 1.99 6.68
N THR A 85 -2.32 2.24 7.47
CA THR A 85 -2.47 3.40 8.36
C THR A 85 -2.52 3.01 9.84
N GLY A 86 -2.24 1.74 10.14
CA GLY A 86 -2.23 1.19 11.49
C GLY A 86 -0.82 1.14 12.09
N ASN A 87 -0.67 0.29 13.12
CA ASN A 87 0.58 0.14 13.86
C ASN A 87 1.73 -0.39 12.99
N MET A 88 2.92 0.15 13.17
CA MET A 88 4.15 -0.24 12.45
C MET A 88 4.46 -1.74 12.53
N SER A 89 4.05 -2.44 13.60
CA SER A 89 4.24 -3.90 13.73
C SER A 89 3.48 -4.71 12.68
N ARG A 90 2.48 -4.12 12.01
CA ARG A 90 1.69 -4.78 10.96
C ARG A 90 2.32 -4.64 9.57
N ALA A 91 3.20 -3.66 9.35
CA ALA A 91 3.80 -3.44 8.04
C ALA A 91 4.65 -4.64 7.56
N PRO A 92 5.50 -5.28 8.38
CA PRO A 92 6.20 -6.51 7.95
C PRO A 92 5.24 -7.64 7.57
N TYR A 93 4.08 -7.72 8.23
CA TYR A 93 3.07 -8.72 7.92
C TYR A 93 2.39 -8.46 6.57
N ASP A 94 2.20 -7.19 6.22
CA ASP A 94 1.74 -6.80 4.89
C ASP A 94 2.74 -7.20 3.80
N LEU A 95 4.03 -6.97 4.02
CA LEU A 95 5.08 -7.41 3.10
C LEU A 95 5.04 -8.93 2.88
N LEU A 96 4.86 -9.71 3.95
CA LEU A 96 4.74 -11.17 3.86
C LEU A 96 3.51 -11.61 3.08
N LYS A 97 2.35 -10.95 3.27
CA LYS A 97 1.13 -11.25 2.48
C LYS A 97 1.35 -11.01 0.99
N LEU A 98 1.95 -9.86 0.64
CA LEU A 98 2.22 -9.51 -0.76
C LEU A 98 3.23 -10.49 -1.38
N GLN A 99 4.31 -10.81 -0.66
CA GLN A 99 5.29 -11.80 -1.09
C GLN A 99 4.65 -13.18 -1.31
N TYR A 100 3.75 -13.60 -0.43
CA TYR A 100 3.04 -14.87 -0.58
C TYR A 100 2.17 -14.89 -1.84
N LEU A 101 1.42 -13.82 -2.13
CA LEU A 101 0.60 -13.71 -3.34
C LEU A 101 1.46 -13.82 -4.60
N PHE A 102 2.59 -13.12 -4.62
CA PHE A 102 3.55 -13.15 -5.72
C PHE A 102 4.14 -14.55 -5.93
N GLN A 103 4.62 -15.20 -4.86
CA GLN A 103 5.14 -16.56 -4.94
C GLN A 103 4.08 -17.59 -5.34
N SER A 104 2.81 -17.31 -5.03
CA SER A 104 1.67 -18.12 -5.45
C SER A 104 1.20 -17.81 -6.87
N GLN A 105 1.92 -16.96 -7.61
CA GLN A 105 1.60 -16.53 -8.98
C GLN A 105 0.20 -15.93 -9.12
N LYS A 106 -0.29 -15.27 -8.06
CA LYS A 106 -1.59 -14.58 -8.04
C LYS A 106 -1.48 -13.11 -8.41
N ILE A 107 -0.27 -12.55 -8.35
CA ILE A 107 0.04 -11.17 -8.71
C ILE A 107 1.44 -11.13 -9.35
N GLU A 108 1.68 -10.12 -10.18
CA GLU A 108 2.97 -9.79 -10.77
C GLU A 108 3.62 -8.60 -10.04
N ALA A 109 2.82 -7.68 -9.48
CA ALA A 109 3.31 -6.56 -8.69
C ALA A 109 2.32 -6.16 -7.59
N ALA A 110 2.80 -5.34 -6.65
CA ALA A 110 1.98 -4.80 -5.59
C ALA A 110 2.20 -3.31 -5.34
N GLY A 111 1.23 -2.67 -4.69
CA GLY A 111 1.29 -1.29 -4.23
C GLY A 111 1.07 -1.23 -2.72
N LEU A 112 1.83 -0.37 -2.05
CA LEU A 112 1.75 -0.18 -0.60
C LEU A 112 1.69 1.30 -0.26
N ALA A 113 0.55 1.77 0.21
CA ALA A 113 0.38 3.15 0.64
C ALA A 113 0.52 3.30 2.15
N LEU A 114 1.37 4.26 2.55
CA LEU A 114 1.69 4.57 3.94
C LEU A 114 1.78 6.10 4.11
N PRO A 115 1.46 6.65 5.29
CA PRO A 115 1.75 8.05 5.55
C PRO A 115 3.28 8.28 5.59
N THR A 116 3.72 9.51 5.33
CA THR A 116 5.09 9.96 5.68
C THR A 116 5.30 9.88 7.19
N ARG A 117 6.55 9.94 7.65
CA ARG A 117 6.85 9.93 9.09
C ARG A 117 6.15 11.08 9.84
N GLU A 118 6.10 12.26 9.24
CA GLU A 118 5.47 13.43 9.87
C GLU A 118 3.94 13.31 9.89
N ALA A 119 3.34 12.79 8.80
CA ALA A 119 1.92 12.48 8.77
C ALA A 119 1.55 11.38 9.78
N ALA A 120 2.36 10.31 9.86
CA ALA A 120 2.18 9.22 10.83
C ALA A 120 2.14 9.72 12.28
N LYS A 121 3.07 10.60 12.66
CA LYS A 121 3.10 11.25 13.99
C LYS A 121 1.84 12.07 14.26
N THR A 122 1.30 12.73 13.24
CA THR A 122 0.08 13.53 13.34
C THR A 122 -1.16 12.64 13.52
N ILE A 123 -1.20 11.50 12.82
CA ILE A 123 -2.31 10.54 12.87
C ILE A 123 -2.39 9.87 14.25
N GLY A 124 -1.25 9.43 14.80
CA GLY A 124 -1.19 8.81 16.11
C GLY A 124 0.14 8.13 16.44
N ASP A 125 0.15 7.39 17.55
CA ASP A 125 1.36 6.75 18.06
C ASP A 125 1.70 5.46 17.32
N ASN A 126 2.99 5.30 17.00
CA ASN A 126 3.57 4.11 16.38
C ASN A 126 2.87 3.68 15.08
N ILE A 127 2.36 4.64 14.32
CA ILE A 127 1.79 4.41 12.99
C ILE A 127 2.90 4.04 12.00
N ALA A 128 2.62 3.08 11.13
CA ALA A 128 3.52 2.70 10.06
C ALA A 128 3.82 3.89 9.14
N ASN A 129 5.06 4.03 8.68
CA ASN A 129 5.47 5.14 7.81
C ASN A 129 6.35 4.66 6.65
N ALA A 130 6.24 5.37 5.53
CA ALA A 130 6.93 5.05 4.28
C ALA A 130 8.44 4.94 4.47
N GLU A 131 9.08 5.89 5.17
CA GLU A 131 10.53 5.95 5.32
C GLU A 131 11.10 4.75 6.07
N ARG A 132 10.35 4.20 7.03
CA ARG A 132 10.77 2.99 7.73
C ARG A 132 10.55 1.75 6.88
N VAL A 133 9.41 1.63 6.22
CA VAL A 133 9.09 0.47 5.38
C VAL A 133 10.03 0.39 4.17
N ILE A 134 10.38 1.50 3.54
CA ILE A 134 11.35 1.52 2.42
C ILE A 134 12.70 0.96 2.86
N LYS A 135 13.22 1.37 4.03
CA LYS A 135 14.47 0.82 4.58
C LYS A 135 14.37 -0.67 4.89
N GLU A 136 13.21 -1.14 5.34
CA GLU A 136 12.96 -2.55 5.57
C GLU A 136 12.91 -3.32 4.24
N LEU A 137 12.30 -2.77 3.19
CA LEU A 137 12.33 -3.33 1.83
C LEU A 137 13.75 -3.42 1.29
N GLU A 138 14.55 -2.36 1.39
CA GLU A 138 15.97 -2.37 1.00
C GLU A 138 16.78 -3.43 1.77
N LEU A 139 16.54 -3.56 3.08
CA LEU A 139 17.23 -4.54 3.92
C LEU A 139 16.85 -5.98 3.55
N PHE A 140 15.56 -6.20 3.23
CA PHE A 140 15.00 -7.51 2.92
C PHE A 140 14.81 -7.73 1.41
N ASP A 141 15.53 -7.01 0.55
CA ASP A 141 15.40 -7.03 -0.91
C ASP A 141 15.51 -8.44 -1.52
N ARG A 142 16.30 -9.33 -0.90
CA ARG A 142 16.44 -10.73 -1.32
C ARG A 142 15.34 -11.67 -0.82
N VAL A 143 14.53 -11.21 0.13
CA VAL A 143 13.46 -11.97 0.78
C VAL A 143 12.10 -11.52 0.25
N ILE A 144 11.91 -10.21 0.14
CA ILE A 144 10.74 -9.59 -0.47
C ILE A 144 11.10 -9.31 -1.93
N THR A 145 10.81 -10.28 -2.78
CA THR A 145 11.13 -10.23 -4.22
C THR A 145 9.97 -9.76 -5.07
N VAL A 146 8.78 -9.59 -4.49
CA VAL A 146 7.65 -8.96 -5.17
C VAL A 146 7.99 -7.50 -5.50
N PRO A 147 7.76 -7.02 -6.73
CA PRO A 147 7.85 -5.59 -7.05
C PRO A 147 6.79 -4.82 -6.24
N ILE A 148 7.23 -3.86 -5.42
CA ILE A 148 6.34 -3.05 -4.57
C ILE A 148 6.54 -1.57 -4.86
N LEU A 149 5.50 -0.93 -5.38
CA LEU A 149 5.41 0.53 -5.47
C LEU A 149 4.97 1.06 -4.12
N VAL A 150 5.82 1.85 -3.45
CA VAL A 150 5.42 2.52 -2.21
C VAL A 150 4.87 3.91 -2.54
N VAL A 151 3.69 4.22 -2.03
CA VAL A 151 3.03 5.53 -2.17
C VAL A 151 3.01 6.21 -0.81
N ALA A 152 3.75 7.31 -0.66
CA ALA A 152 3.82 8.08 0.56
C ALA A 152 2.89 9.30 0.49
N PHE A 153 2.10 9.53 1.54
CA PHE A 153 1.14 10.65 1.59
C PHE A 153 1.17 11.42 2.92
N GLU A 154 0.68 12.67 2.91
CA GLU A 154 0.64 13.58 4.06
C GLU A 154 -0.57 14.53 4.11
#